data_AF-A0A3B9YP11-F1
#
_entry.id   AF-A0A3B9YP11-F1
#
_cell.length_a   1.000
_cell.length_b   1.000
_cell.length_c   1.000
_cell.angle_alpha   90.00
_cell.angle_beta   90.00
_cell.angle_gamma   90.00
#
_symmetry.space_group_name_H-M   'P 1'
#
loop_
_entity.id
_entity.type
_entity.pdbx_description
1 polymer ?
#
loop_
_entity_poly.entity_id
_entity_poly.type
_entity_poly.pdbx_seq_one_letter_code
_entity_poly.pdbx_strand_id
1 'polypeptide(L)'
;MPKRPICNRPPFLSAANSASIWPNTSSTVRFASALLIWPFLATFAMKPAFDMDAPSDLGHSNTRLEQVEQDSFQFQAKIRIAGEPPMKIVTFTENHRTRLGVLREDGVVDLATHAPQLPHTMISFLRMGPAAMEEARAAADKAASTIPLARCQLLAPVPRPTKVLAIGLNYADHVREGNRALPEHQVWFAKQPTSIIGPGAPIVIPSVSEMIDFEGELAYVIGRRARKVPKERAHEV
;
A
#
# COMPACT_ATOMS: atom_id res chain seq x y z
N MET A 1 27.29 -33.58 37.02
CA MET A 1 26.07 -33.60 36.19
C MET A 1 26.38 -34.28 34.86
N PRO A 2 25.73 -35.40 34.52
CA PRO A 2 26.01 -36.13 33.28
C PRO A 2 25.27 -35.51 32.08
N LYS A 3 25.92 -35.52 30.92
CA LYS A 3 25.41 -35.04 29.62
C LYS A 3 24.30 -35.98 29.11
N ARG A 4 23.19 -35.42 28.61
CA ARG A 4 22.09 -36.17 27.98
C ARG A 4 22.46 -36.58 26.54
N PRO A 5 21.96 -37.72 26.01
CA PRO A 5 22.34 -38.23 24.70
C PRO A 5 21.53 -37.64 23.55
N ILE A 6 22.21 -37.55 22.40
CA ILE A 6 21.73 -37.16 21.08
C ILE A 6 20.86 -38.30 20.52
N CYS A 7 19.66 -37.97 20.03
CA CYS A 7 18.76 -38.92 19.39
C CYS A 7 19.11 -39.04 17.89
N ASN A 8 19.61 -40.21 17.51
CA ASN A 8 19.80 -40.64 16.11
C ASN A 8 18.46 -41.11 15.52
N ARG A 9 18.09 -40.60 14.35
CA ARG A 9 17.17 -41.29 13.42
C ARG A 9 17.91 -41.61 12.12
N PRO A 10 17.71 -42.81 11.54
CA PRO A 10 18.40 -43.24 10.31
C PRO A 10 17.75 -42.66 9.04
N PRO A 11 18.49 -42.61 7.91
CA PRO A 11 18.03 -42.05 6.65
C PRO A 11 17.21 -43.08 5.85
N PHE A 12 16.18 -42.60 5.15
CA PHE A 12 15.59 -43.33 4.02
C PHE A 12 16.18 -42.77 2.72
N LEU A 13 16.77 -43.68 1.94
CA LEU A 13 17.32 -43.47 0.61
C LEU A 13 16.54 -44.34 -0.39
N SER A 14 16.64 -43.96 -1.67
CA SER A 14 16.22 -44.66 -2.90
C SER A 14 14.87 -44.18 -3.47
N ALA A 15 14.71 -43.81 -4.74
CA ALA A 15 15.53 -44.05 -5.93
C ALA A 15 15.41 -42.88 -6.92
N ALA A 16 16.50 -42.63 -7.65
CA ALA A 16 16.54 -41.81 -8.85
C ALA A 16 16.11 -42.64 -10.08
N ASN A 17 15.52 -41.98 -11.09
CA ASN A 17 15.76 -42.33 -12.48
C ASN A 17 15.68 -41.08 -13.39
N SER A 18 16.80 -40.90 -14.10
CA SER A 18 17.10 -40.17 -15.35
C SER A 18 15.93 -39.82 -16.29
N ALA A 19 15.97 -38.88 -17.22
CA ALA A 19 16.86 -37.79 -17.63
C ALA A 19 16.19 -37.17 -18.87
N SER A 20 16.20 -35.85 -19.04
CA SER A 20 16.09 -35.24 -20.38
C SER A 20 16.53 -33.78 -20.35
N ILE A 21 17.52 -33.52 -21.22
CA ILE A 21 18.17 -32.27 -21.57
C ILE A 21 17.23 -31.42 -22.43
N TRP A 22 17.08 -30.11 -22.16
CA TRP A 22 17.05 -28.99 -23.14
C TRP A 22 17.26 -27.64 -22.38
N PRO A 23 17.92 -26.63 -22.99
CA PRO A 23 18.17 -25.33 -22.38
C PRO A 23 17.19 -24.24 -22.86
N ASN A 24 17.28 -23.04 -22.24
CA ASN A 24 16.59 -21.78 -22.60
C ASN A 24 15.08 -21.74 -22.26
N THR A 25 14.43 -20.66 -21.83
CA THR A 25 14.70 -19.21 -21.87
C THR A 25 13.68 -18.54 -20.93
N SER A 26 14.07 -17.44 -20.27
CA SER A 26 13.21 -16.31 -19.84
C SER A 26 11.76 -16.62 -19.40
N SER A 27 11.57 -16.92 -18.11
CA SER A 27 10.25 -16.81 -17.45
C SER A 27 10.16 -15.46 -16.73
N THR A 28 10.00 -14.38 -17.50
CA THR A 28 9.48 -13.12 -16.96
C THR A 28 7.97 -13.27 -16.85
N VAL A 29 7.50 -13.85 -15.76
CA VAL A 29 6.09 -13.82 -15.40
C VAL A 29 5.85 -12.51 -14.68
N ARG A 30 5.12 -11.60 -15.33
CA ARG A 30 4.62 -10.38 -14.71
C ARG A 30 3.54 -10.77 -13.70
N PHE A 31 3.39 -9.96 -12.67
CA PHE A 31 2.37 -10.00 -11.61
C PHE A 31 2.74 -10.86 -10.40
N ALA A 32 3.34 -10.18 -9.41
CA ALA A 32 3.23 -10.52 -8.00
C ALA A 32 3.19 -9.22 -7.18
N SER A 33 2.38 -9.27 -6.12
CA SER A 33 2.34 -8.54 -4.82
C SER A 33 3.04 -7.18 -4.65
N ALA A 34 2.71 -6.18 -5.46
CA ALA A 34 3.06 -4.80 -5.14
C ALA A 34 1.94 -4.17 -4.29
N LEU A 35 2.30 -3.37 -3.26
CA LEU A 35 1.40 -2.33 -2.77
C LEU A 35 1.14 -1.39 -3.96
N LEU A 36 0.07 -1.68 -4.70
CA LEU A 36 -0.39 -0.87 -5.80
C LEU A 36 -1.18 0.30 -5.21
N ILE A 37 -0.62 1.50 -5.35
CA ILE A 37 -1.41 2.72 -5.29
C ILE A 37 -1.55 3.19 -6.74
N TRP A 38 -2.82 3.25 -7.20
CA TRP A 38 -3.40 3.90 -8.41
C TRP A 38 -3.78 3.02 -9.63
N PRO A 39 -4.87 3.35 -10.37
CA PRO A 39 -6.26 3.48 -9.94
C PRO A 39 -7.15 2.54 -10.79
N PHE A 40 -7.82 1.59 -10.20
CA PHE A 40 -9.15 1.23 -10.70
C PHE A 40 -9.92 0.76 -9.47
N LEU A 41 -11.15 1.26 -9.35
CA LEU A 41 -12.02 1.03 -8.22
C LEU A 41 -12.13 -0.46 -7.90
N ALA A 42 -11.64 -0.84 -6.72
CA ALA A 42 -12.14 -1.98 -5.98
C ALA A 42 -12.22 -1.57 -4.51
N THR A 43 -13.08 -0.58 -4.22
CA THR A 43 -13.47 -0.26 -2.85
C THR A 43 -14.52 -1.29 -2.44
N PHE A 44 -14.10 -2.36 -1.76
CA PHE A 44 -15.03 -3.12 -0.94
C PHE A 44 -15.44 -2.25 0.24
N ALA A 45 -16.64 -1.68 0.17
CA ALA A 45 -17.27 -1.02 1.31
C ALA A 45 -17.90 -2.07 2.21
N MET A 46 -17.51 -2.14 3.49
CA MET A 46 -18.38 -2.67 4.54
C MET A 46 -18.29 -1.87 5.84
N LYS A 47 -19.48 -1.75 6.45
CA LYS A 47 -19.83 -1.13 7.73
C LYS A 47 -18.76 -1.33 8.83
N PRO A 48 -18.48 -0.31 9.65
CA PRO A 48 -17.90 -0.55 10.96
C PRO A 48 -18.89 -1.39 11.78
N ALA A 49 -18.40 -2.50 12.34
CA ALA A 49 -19.18 -3.36 13.22
C ALA A 49 -19.53 -2.58 14.51
N PHE A 50 -20.73 -2.04 14.55
CA PHE A 50 -21.48 -1.69 15.76
C PHE A 50 -22.97 -1.84 15.42
N ASP A 51 -23.46 -3.07 15.52
CA ASP A 51 -24.72 -3.40 16.20
C ASP A 51 -24.85 -4.92 16.26
N MET A 52 -25.14 -5.46 17.44
CA MET A 52 -25.66 -6.82 17.57
C MET A 52 -27.16 -6.77 17.28
N ASP A 53 -27.67 -7.81 16.63
CA ASP A 53 -29.09 -8.09 16.34
C ASP A 53 -29.65 -7.52 15.03
N ALA A 54 -29.51 -8.28 13.92
CA ALA A 54 -30.53 -8.31 12.86
C ALA A 54 -30.47 -9.61 12.02
N PRO A 55 -31.61 -10.14 11.54
CA PRO A 55 -31.75 -11.51 11.05
C PRO A 55 -31.36 -11.68 9.57
N SER A 56 -31.08 -12.93 9.22
CA SER A 56 -30.76 -13.45 7.89
C SER A 56 -31.94 -13.40 6.91
N ASP A 57 -31.80 -12.68 5.80
CA ASP A 57 -32.43 -13.06 4.53
C ASP A 57 -31.63 -12.51 3.33
N LEU A 58 -31.41 -13.36 2.32
CA LEU A 58 -30.60 -13.12 1.12
C LEU A 58 -31.51 -13.08 -0.11
N GLY A 59 -31.83 -11.89 -0.61
CA GLY A 59 -32.41 -11.67 -1.94
C GLY A 59 -31.33 -11.31 -2.96
N HIS A 60 -31.20 -12.10 -4.03
CA HIS A 60 -30.29 -11.85 -5.15
C HIS A 60 -30.84 -10.77 -6.08
N SER A 61 -30.14 -9.64 -6.25
CA SER A 61 -30.32 -8.76 -7.41
C SER A 61 -29.06 -7.92 -7.67
N ASN A 62 -28.95 -7.40 -8.90
CA ASN A 62 -27.86 -6.56 -9.44
C ASN A 62 -27.60 -5.24 -8.68
N THR A 63 -28.26 -5.04 -7.54
CA THR A 63 -28.18 -3.87 -6.66
C THR A 63 -26.82 -3.71 -5.99
N ARG A 64 -26.06 -4.79 -5.81
CA ARG A 64 -24.77 -4.74 -5.09
C ARG A 64 -23.68 -3.93 -5.80
N LEU A 65 -23.64 -3.92 -7.14
CA LEU A 65 -22.65 -3.14 -7.89
C LEU A 65 -23.03 -1.65 -7.92
N GLU A 66 -24.30 -1.35 -8.16
CA GLU A 66 -24.82 0.03 -8.14
C GLU A 66 -24.66 0.65 -6.74
N GLN A 67 -24.89 -0.12 -5.69
CA GLN A 67 -24.75 0.32 -4.30
C GLN A 67 -23.28 0.49 -3.88
N VAL A 68 -22.36 -0.35 -4.37
CA VAL A 68 -20.91 -0.17 -4.19
C VAL A 68 -20.41 1.10 -4.89
N GLU A 69 -20.93 1.41 -6.08
CA GLU A 69 -20.59 2.63 -6.80
C GLU A 69 -21.13 3.87 -6.09
N GLN A 70 -22.36 3.82 -5.60
CA GLN A 70 -22.99 4.87 -4.82
C GLN A 70 -22.30 5.11 -3.47
N ASP A 71 -21.90 4.04 -2.77
CA ASP A 71 -21.17 4.11 -1.50
C ASP A 71 -19.72 4.56 -1.67
N SER A 72 -19.06 4.18 -2.77
CA SER A 72 -17.75 4.72 -3.17
C SER A 72 -17.82 6.22 -3.43
N PHE A 73 -18.89 6.66 -4.11
CA PHE A 73 -19.16 8.08 -4.35
C PHE A 73 -19.41 8.84 -3.05
N GLN A 74 -20.19 8.27 -2.13
CA GLN A 74 -20.45 8.84 -0.80
C GLN A 74 -19.22 8.83 0.11
N PHE A 75 -18.34 7.83 0.02
CA PHE A 75 -17.07 7.78 0.75
C PHE A 75 -16.07 8.81 0.22
N GLN A 76 -15.94 8.92 -1.10
CA GLN A 76 -15.18 10.01 -1.72
C GLN A 76 -15.75 11.37 -1.35
N ALA A 77 -17.08 11.52 -1.25
CA ALA A 77 -17.74 12.73 -0.77
C ALA A 77 -17.49 13.02 0.71
N LYS A 78 -17.33 12.00 1.57
CA LYS A 78 -17.01 12.16 3.01
C LYS A 78 -15.54 12.50 3.27
N ILE A 79 -14.60 12.10 2.40
CA ILE A 79 -13.18 12.52 2.48
C ILE A 79 -12.97 13.95 1.96
N ARG A 80 -13.94 14.51 1.21
CA ARG A 80 -13.92 15.91 0.78
C ARG A 80 -14.14 16.84 1.97
N ILE A 81 -13.06 17.16 2.67
CA ILE A 81 -12.98 18.43 3.38
C ILE A 81 -13.02 19.52 2.30
N ALA A 82 -14.16 20.23 2.21
CA ALA A 82 -14.37 21.43 1.38
C ALA A 82 -14.53 21.27 -0.16
N GLY A 83 -15.03 20.15 -0.67
CA GLY A 83 -15.57 20.09 -2.04
C GLY A 83 -14.55 20.02 -3.19
N GLU A 84 -13.25 20.20 -2.93
CA GLU A 84 -12.18 19.97 -3.91
C GLU A 84 -11.59 18.56 -3.78
N PRO A 85 -11.13 17.96 -4.89
CA PRO A 85 -10.43 16.68 -4.84
C PRO A 85 -9.14 16.83 -4.00
N PRO A 86 -8.82 15.85 -3.14
CA PRO A 86 -7.65 15.95 -2.29
C PRO A 86 -6.38 16.04 -3.13
N MET A 87 -5.49 16.98 -2.80
CA MET A 87 -4.16 17.09 -3.42
C MET A 87 -3.36 15.80 -3.20
N LYS A 88 -2.67 15.34 -4.24
CA LYS A 88 -1.92 14.08 -4.22
C LYS A 88 -0.43 14.35 -4.42
N ILE A 89 0.36 14.15 -3.37
CA ILE A 89 1.81 14.29 -3.40
C ILE A 89 2.45 12.98 -3.85
N VAL A 90 3.41 13.06 -4.76
CA VAL A 90 4.16 11.92 -5.30
C VAL A 90 5.65 12.12 -5.12
N THR A 91 6.38 11.01 -4.97
CA THR A 91 7.81 10.96 -5.23
C THR A 91 8.00 10.39 -6.63
N PHE A 92 8.73 11.09 -7.50
CA PHE A 92 8.92 10.67 -8.89
C PHE A 92 10.36 10.89 -9.34
N THR A 93 10.78 10.14 -10.35
CA THR A 93 12.05 10.32 -11.06
C THR A 93 11.78 10.72 -12.50
N GLU A 94 12.45 11.76 -12.97
CA GLU A 94 12.48 12.17 -14.37
C GLU A 94 13.90 12.66 -14.67
N ASN A 95 14.48 12.22 -15.80
CA ASN A 95 15.87 12.52 -16.17
C ASN A 95 16.88 12.23 -15.05
N HIS A 96 16.76 11.06 -14.41
CA HIS A 96 17.61 10.60 -13.30
C HIS A 96 17.56 11.45 -12.02
N ARG A 97 16.64 12.42 -11.93
CA ARG A 97 16.45 13.24 -10.73
C ARG A 97 15.18 12.85 -10.00
N THR A 98 15.32 12.31 -8.80
CA THR A 98 14.21 12.01 -7.90
C THR A 98 13.84 13.22 -7.06
N ARG A 99 12.56 13.58 -7.05
CA ARG A 99 12.02 14.73 -6.30
C ARG A 99 10.53 14.59 -6.02
N LEU A 100 9.98 15.56 -5.31
CA LEU A 100 8.56 15.61 -4.98
C LEU A 100 7.78 16.35 -6.06
N GLY A 101 6.54 15.93 -6.24
CA GLY A 101 5.60 16.59 -7.14
C GLY A 101 4.17 16.52 -6.63
N VAL A 102 3.32 17.36 -7.22
CA VAL A 102 1.86 17.25 -7.08
C VAL A 102 1.33 16.60 -8.34
N LEU A 103 0.59 15.50 -8.18
CA LEU A 103 -0.02 14.77 -9.29
C LEU A 103 -1.35 15.43 -9.67
N ARG A 104 -1.45 15.86 -10.94
CA ARG A 104 -2.64 16.38 -11.61
C ARG A 104 -3.07 15.40 -12.71
N GLU A 105 -4.21 15.66 -13.34
CA GLU A 105 -4.73 14.82 -14.42
C GLU A 105 -3.82 14.81 -15.65
N ASP A 106 -3.18 15.93 -15.96
CA ASP A 106 -2.32 16.16 -17.12
C ASP A 106 -0.84 15.78 -16.87
N GLY A 107 -0.45 15.54 -15.62
CA GLY A 107 0.92 15.15 -15.28
C GLY A 107 1.33 15.50 -13.86
N VAL A 108 2.64 15.69 -13.66
CA VAL A 108 3.23 16.03 -12.36
C VAL A 108 3.73 17.47 -12.35
N VAL A 109 3.30 18.27 -11.38
CA VAL A 109 3.93 19.56 -11.08
C VAL A 109 5.18 19.30 -10.26
N ASP A 110 6.33 19.75 -10.76
CA ASP A 110 7.62 19.59 -10.10
C ASP A 110 7.82 20.62 -8.97
N LEU A 111 7.74 20.18 -7.71
CA LEU A 111 7.88 21.08 -6.57
C LEU A 111 9.30 21.64 -6.43
N ALA A 112 10.33 20.95 -6.93
CA ALA A 112 11.69 21.51 -6.91
C ALA A 112 11.82 22.75 -7.83
N THR A 113 10.94 22.86 -8.84
CA THR A 113 10.89 24.00 -9.76
C THR A 113 9.94 25.09 -9.26
N HIS A 114 8.75 24.69 -8.77
CA HIS A 114 7.68 25.65 -8.42
C HIS A 114 7.66 26.06 -6.94
N ALA A 115 8.36 25.32 -6.06
CA ALA A 115 8.49 25.61 -4.63
C ALA A 115 9.87 25.18 -4.11
N PRO A 116 10.97 25.77 -4.60
CA PRO A 116 12.34 25.35 -4.30
C PRO A 116 12.73 25.43 -2.81
N GLN A 117 11.96 26.18 -2.01
CA GLN A 117 12.11 26.25 -0.56
C GLN A 117 11.62 24.99 0.16
N LEU A 118 10.79 24.16 -0.48
CA LEU A 118 10.29 22.92 0.10
C LEU A 118 11.37 21.83 0.06
N PRO A 119 11.39 20.90 1.04
CA PRO A 119 12.32 19.79 1.04
C PRO A 119 12.11 18.86 -0.17
N HIS A 120 13.20 18.31 -0.69
CA HIS A 120 13.16 17.40 -1.85
C HIS A 120 12.86 15.94 -1.50
N THR A 121 12.65 15.62 -0.22
CA THR A 121 12.35 14.24 0.23
C THR A 121 11.04 14.21 1.02
N MET A 122 10.26 13.14 0.82
CA MET A 122 8.93 13.02 1.41
C MET A 122 8.98 13.08 2.95
N ILE A 123 9.97 12.46 3.58
CA ILE A 123 10.07 12.46 5.05
C ILE A 123 10.30 13.89 5.58
N SER A 124 11.20 14.65 4.98
CA SER A 124 11.46 16.03 5.40
C SER A 124 10.27 16.94 5.12
N PHE A 125 9.60 16.73 3.98
CA PHE A 125 8.37 17.44 3.62
C PHE A 125 7.24 17.19 4.63
N LEU A 126 6.95 15.93 4.96
CA LEU A 126 5.92 15.57 5.94
C LEU A 126 6.20 16.13 7.33
N ARG A 127 7.48 16.19 7.74
CA ARG A 127 7.89 16.78 9.02
C ARG A 127 7.59 18.27 9.14
N MET A 128 7.51 19.00 8.02
CA MET A 128 7.10 20.41 8.04
C MET A 128 5.58 20.58 8.22
N GLY A 129 4.80 19.52 8.01
CA GLY A 129 3.38 19.49 8.32
C GLY A 129 2.52 20.36 7.37
N PRO A 130 1.39 20.92 7.87
CA PRO A 130 0.39 21.57 7.02
C PRO A 130 0.90 22.74 6.21
N ALA A 131 1.86 23.52 6.74
CA ALA A 131 2.40 24.67 6.03
C ALA A 131 3.09 24.24 4.72
N ALA A 132 3.80 23.11 4.71
CA ALA A 132 4.40 22.57 3.49
C ALA A 132 3.35 22.03 2.51
N MET A 133 2.27 21.44 3.00
CA MET A 133 1.15 20.98 2.17
C MET A 133 0.46 22.16 1.48
N GLU A 134 0.23 23.24 2.22
CA GLU A 134 -0.38 24.46 1.69
C GLU A 134 0.51 25.14 0.64
N GLU A 135 1.82 25.21 0.90
CA GLU A 135 2.77 25.74 -0.07
C GLU A 135 2.84 24.88 -1.34
N ALA A 136 2.85 23.54 -1.20
CA ALA A 136 2.82 22.63 -2.33
C ALA A 136 1.55 22.79 -3.18
N ARG A 137 0.41 23.01 -2.52
CA ARG A 137 -0.88 23.28 -3.18
C ARG A 137 -0.83 24.60 -3.94
N ALA A 138 -0.40 25.68 -3.28
CA ALA A 138 -0.26 26.99 -3.92
C ALA A 138 0.71 26.96 -5.12
N ALA A 139 1.79 26.18 -5.04
CA ALA A 139 2.72 25.98 -6.13
C ALA A 139 2.08 25.21 -7.31
N ALA A 140 1.26 24.20 -7.02
CA ALA A 140 0.52 23.44 -8.04
C ALA A 140 -0.57 24.28 -8.73
N ASP A 141 -1.24 25.15 -7.98
CA ASP A 141 -2.27 26.05 -8.51
C ASP A 141 -1.67 27.10 -9.46
N LYS A 142 -0.45 27.60 -9.16
CA LYS A 142 0.27 28.57 -9.99
C LYS A 142 1.02 27.95 -11.17
N ALA A 143 1.26 26.64 -11.16
CA ALA A 143 2.04 25.98 -12.20
C ALA A 143 1.27 25.98 -13.53
N ALA A 144 1.85 26.61 -14.55
CA ALA A 144 1.26 26.71 -15.88
C ALA A 144 1.37 25.40 -16.70
N SER A 145 2.28 24.51 -16.33
CA SER A 145 2.53 23.26 -17.05
C SER A 145 2.92 22.14 -16.10
N THR A 146 2.67 20.91 -16.51
CA THR A 146 3.09 19.68 -15.84
C THR A 146 4.11 18.92 -16.66
N ILE A 147 4.88 18.05 -16.00
CA ILE A 147 5.66 17.02 -16.68
C ILE A 147 4.70 15.87 -17.02
N PRO A 148 4.57 15.48 -18.30
CA PRO A 148 3.69 14.38 -18.69
C PRO A 148 4.02 13.11 -17.91
N LEU A 149 2.98 12.41 -17.41
CA LEU A 149 3.18 11.22 -16.57
C LEU A 149 4.01 10.13 -17.26
N ALA A 150 3.93 10.02 -18.59
CA ALA A 150 4.72 9.08 -19.39
C ALA A 150 6.25 9.33 -19.32
N ARG A 151 6.68 10.53 -18.92
CA ARG A 151 8.09 10.89 -18.70
C ARG A 151 8.53 10.67 -17.24
N CYS A 152 7.59 10.36 -16.36
CA CYS A 152 7.83 10.20 -14.93
C CYS A 152 7.83 8.71 -14.56
N GLN A 153 8.85 8.29 -13.82
CA GLN A 153 8.78 7.06 -13.04
C GLN A 153 8.27 7.41 -11.64
N LEU A 154 7.03 7.04 -11.32
CA LEU A 154 6.52 7.16 -9.96
C LEU A 154 7.23 6.15 -9.04
N LEU A 155 7.62 6.61 -7.86
CA LEU A 155 8.17 5.77 -6.80
C LEU A 155 7.12 5.57 -5.70
N ALA A 156 7.43 4.70 -4.73
CA ALA A 156 6.63 4.67 -3.50
C ALA A 156 6.62 6.07 -2.87
N PRO A 157 5.48 6.55 -2.32
CA PRO A 157 5.39 7.90 -1.76
C PRO A 157 6.52 8.21 -0.76
N VAL A 158 6.85 7.24 0.10
CA VAL A 158 8.02 7.25 0.97
C VAL A 158 8.94 6.08 0.57
N PRO A 159 9.97 6.29 -0.26
CA PRO A 159 10.79 5.18 -0.76
C PRO A 159 11.57 4.42 0.33
N ARG A 160 11.93 5.10 1.41
CA ARG A 160 12.71 4.54 2.54
C ARG A 160 12.10 5.00 3.87
N PRO A 161 10.96 4.42 4.30
CA PRO A 161 10.37 4.78 5.58
C PRO A 161 11.27 4.30 6.73
N THR A 162 11.13 4.90 7.92
CA THR A 162 11.91 4.47 9.09
C THR A 162 11.35 3.21 9.76
N LYS A 163 10.05 2.95 9.57
CA LYS A 163 9.31 1.78 10.08
C LYS A 163 8.16 1.47 9.12
N VAL A 164 7.82 0.19 8.99
CA VAL A 164 6.60 -0.27 8.31
C VAL A 164 5.89 -1.24 9.24
N LEU A 165 4.71 -0.84 9.70
CA LEU A 165 3.86 -1.65 10.57
C LEU A 165 2.64 -2.08 9.75
N ALA A 166 2.37 -3.37 9.72
CA ALA A 166 1.23 -3.98 9.03
C ALA A 166 0.30 -4.66 10.05
N ILE A 167 -0.98 -4.79 9.69
CA ILE A 167 -2.01 -5.37 10.55
C ILE A 167 -2.61 -6.58 9.84
N GLY A 168 -2.46 -7.75 10.45
CA GLY A 168 -3.08 -8.98 9.96
C GLY A 168 -4.53 -9.11 10.41
N LEU A 169 -5.33 -9.86 9.65
CA LEU A 169 -6.71 -10.22 10.03
C LEU A 169 -7.61 -9.01 10.34
N ASN A 170 -7.37 -7.88 9.66
CA ASN A 170 -8.08 -6.63 9.90
C ASN A 170 -9.36 -6.46 9.06
N TYR A 171 -9.72 -7.49 8.27
CA TYR A 171 -10.91 -7.55 7.44
C TYR A 171 -11.69 -8.83 7.73
N ALA A 172 -12.95 -8.70 8.15
CA ALA A 172 -13.76 -9.84 8.58
C ALA A 172 -13.97 -10.88 7.47
N ASP A 173 -14.06 -10.43 6.21
CA ASP A 173 -14.13 -11.32 5.04
C ASP A 173 -12.87 -12.18 4.93
N HIS A 174 -11.70 -11.57 4.99
CA HIS A 174 -10.41 -12.27 4.96
C HIS A 174 -10.23 -13.24 6.14
N VAL A 175 -10.73 -12.89 7.33
CA VAL A 175 -10.70 -13.82 8.49
C VAL A 175 -11.54 -15.08 8.21
N ARG A 176 -12.71 -14.91 7.58
CA ARG A 176 -13.61 -16.02 7.24
C ARG A 176 -13.01 -16.94 6.19
N GLU A 177 -12.27 -16.42 5.20
CA GLU A 177 -11.56 -17.24 4.20
C GLU A 177 -10.60 -18.24 4.84
N GLY A 178 -9.91 -17.83 5.90
CA GLY A 178 -8.95 -18.67 6.62
C GLY A 178 -9.57 -19.62 7.64
N ASN A 179 -10.90 -19.63 7.82
CA ASN A 179 -11.58 -20.31 8.93
C ASN A 179 -10.95 -19.99 10.31
N ARG A 180 -10.54 -18.73 10.51
CA ARG A 180 -9.92 -18.25 11.75
C ARG A 180 -10.95 -17.52 12.61
N ALA A 181 -10.70 -17.46 13.91
CA ALA A 181 -11.46 -16.59 14.80
C ALA A 181 -11.04 -15.12 14.58
N LEU A 182 -11.99 -14.20 14.74
CA LEU A 182 -11.68 -12.76 14.79
C LEU A 182 -10.79 -12.50 16.02
N PRO A 183 -9.65 -11.82 15.85
CA PRO A 183 -8.76 -11.54 16.97
C PRO A 183 -9.37 -10.48 17.89
N GLU A 184 -9.24 -10.67 19.22
CA GLU A 184 -9.73 -9.72 20.24
C GLU A 184 -8.95 -8.39 20.23
N HIS A 185 -7.72 -8.43 19.72
CA HIS A 185 -6.82 -7.29 19.62
C HIS A 185 -6.15 -7.25 18.24
N GLN A 186 -5.71 -6.07 17.83
CA GLN A 186 -5.02 -5.90 16.55
C GLN A 186 -3.72 -6.72 16.50
N VAL A 187 -3.55 -7.49 15.42
CA VAL A 187 -2.37 -8.31 15.19
C VAL A 187 -1.36 -7.52 14.37
N TRP A 188 -0.39 -6.92 15.05
CA TRP A 188 0.65 -6.12 14.41
C TRP A 188 1.89 -6.94 14.08
N PHE A 189 2.45 -6.70 12.89
CA PHE A 189 3.76 -7.20 12.50
C PHE A 189 4.55 -6.14 11.73
N ALA A 190 5.86 -6.35 11.60
CA ALA A 190 6.74 -5.43 10.89
C ALA A 190 7.08 -5.98 9.50
N LYS A 191 7.05 -5.11 8.49
CA LYS A 191 7.68 -5.36 7.19
C LYS A 191 9.01 -4.63 7.17
N GLN A 192 9.99 -5.19 6.46
CA GLN A 192 11.29 -4.54 6.34
C GLN A 192 11.15 -3.27 5.51
N PRO A 193 11.63 -2.09 5.97
CA PRO A 193 11.58 -0.88 5.14
C PRO A 193 12.31 -1.01 3.80
N THR A 194 13.25 -1.96 3.71
CA THR A 194 13.97 -2.30 2.49
C THR A 194 13.13 -3.06 1.46
N SER A 195 11.96 -3.57 1.82
CA SER A 195 11.06 -4.28 0.91
C SER A 195 10.08 -3.36 0.17
N ILE A 196 10.11 -2.04 0.42
CA ILE A 196 9.25 -1.08 -0.27
C ILE A 196 9.78 -0.85 -1.69
N ILE A 197 8.90 -1.04 -2.68
CA ILE A 197 9.16 -0.77 -4.09
C ILE A 197 8.09 0.16 -4.66
N GLY A 198 8.41 0.82 -5.77
CA GLY A 198 7.47 1.72 -6.46
C GLY A 198 6.39 0.97 -7.25
N PRO A 199 5.33 1.69 -7.66
CA PRO A 199 4.31 1.12 -8.53
C PRO A 199 4.93 0.60 -9.84
N GLY A 200 4.51 -0.58 -10.28
CA GLY A 200 5.01 -1.23 -11.49
C GLY A 200 6.44 -1.79 -11.38
N ALA A 201 7.11 -1.65 -10.25
CA ALA A 201 8.40 -2.29 -10.03
C ALA A 201 8.25 -3.82 -9.99
N PRO A 202 9.20 -4.58 -10.56
CA PRO A 202 9.13 -6.03 -10.58
C PRO A 202 9.34 -6.61 -9.18
N ILE A 203 8.71 -7.77 -8.93
CA ILE A 203 8.92 -8.55 -7.71
C ILE A 203 9.75 -9.77 -8.05
N VAL A 204 10.81 -9.96 -7.25
CA VAL A 204 11.65 -11.14 -7.36
C VAL A 204 11.01 -12.25 -6.54
N ILE A 205 10.56 -13.30 -7.23
CA ILE A 205 10.01 -14.48 -6.59
C ILE A 205 11.15 -15.31 -6.01
N PRO A 206 11.17 -15.60 -4.70
CA PRO A 206 12.22 -16.40 -4.10
C PRO A 206 12.10 -17.85 -4.57
N SER A 207 13.22 -18.47 -4.95
CA SER A 207 13.26 -19.86 -5.45
C SER A 207 12.81 -20.91 -4.43
N VAL A 208 12.66 -20.53 -3.16
CA VAL A 208 12.25 -21.41 -2.06
C VAL A 208 10.74 -21.49 -1.87
N SER A 209 9.93 -20.74 -2.65
CA SER A 209 8.47 -20.74 -2.52
C SER A 209 7.78 -20.79 -3.88
N GLU A 210 6.79 -21.67 -3.97
CA GLU A 210 5.82 -21.72 -5.08
C GLU A 210 4.46 -21.11 -4.69
N MET A 211 4.26 -20.80 -3.41
CA MET A 211 3.02 -20.24 -2.86
C MET A 211 3.20 -18.77 -2.55
N ILE A 212 3.21 -17.95 -3.59
CA ILE A 212 3.23 -16.49 -3.46
C ILE A 212 1.80 -15.97 -3.60
N ASP A 213 1.42 -15.11 -2.67
CA ASP A 213 0.09 -14.51 -2.60
C ASP A 213 0.17 -12.98 -2.59
N PHE A 214 -0.94 -12.33 -2.92
CA PHE A 214 -1.07 -10.88 -2.97
C PHE A 214 -2.16 -10.38 -2.00
N GLU A 215 -1.91 -9.23 -1.39
CA GLU A 215 -2.85 -8.59 -0.49
C GLU A 215 -3.03 -7.13 -0.93
N GLY A 216 -4.26 -6.76 -1.29
CA GLY A 216 -4.63 -5.38 -1.56
C GLY A 216 -4.91 -4.67 -0.24
N GLU A 217 -4.04 -3.75 0.16
CA GLU A 217 -4.13 -3.08 1.45
C GLU A 217 -4.19 -1.56 1.32
N LEU A 218 -4.90 -0.91 2.25
CA LEU A 218 -4.81 0.53 2.47
C LEU A 218 -3.65 0.84 3.41
N ALA A 219 -2.73 1.69 2.97
CA ALA A 219 -1.63 2.18 3.77
C ALA A 219 -1.86 3.62 4.24
N TYR A 220 -1.50 3.90 5.49
CA TYR A 220 -1.44 5.25 6.05
C TYR A 220 0.01 5.67 6.26
N VAL A 221 0.33 6.91 5.91
CA VAL A 221 1.63 7.52 6.19
C VAL A 221 1.45 8.50 7.35
N ILE A 222 2.07 8.20 8.48
CA ILE A 222 2.07 9.10 9.65
C ILE A 222 3.11 10.19 9.42
N GLY A 223 2.64 11.43 9.24
CA GLY A 223 3.48 12.57 8.86
C GLY A 223 4.16 13.25 10.04
N ARG A 224 3.58 13.12 11.24
CA ARG A 224 4.05 13.76 12.47
C ARG A 224 4.50 12.75 13.51
N ARG A 225 5.37 13.21 14.41
CA ARG A 225 5.75 12.40 15.57
C ARG A 225 4.53 12.22 16.49
N ALA A 226 4.13 10.98 16.69
CA ALA A 226 3.00 10.61 17.52
C ALA A 226 3.44 9.76 18.72
N ARG A 227 2.81 9.96 19.88
CA ARG A 227 2.93 9.08 21.06
C ARG A 227 1.68 9.19 21.91
N LYS A 228 1.07 8.05 22.27
CA LYS A 228 -0.17 8.00 23.09
C LYS A 228 -1.27 8.93 22.54
N VAL A 229 -1.46 8.92 21.22
CA VAL A 229 -2.49 9.71 20.56
C VAL A 229 -3.85 9.08 20.87
N PRO A 230 -4.83 9.83 21.41
CA PRO A 230 -6.17 9.30 21.62
C PRO A 230 -6.85 9.03 20.27
N LYS A 231 -7.75 8.05 20.23
CA LYS A 231 -8.39 7.57 18.99
C LYS A 231 -9.01 8.71 18.19
N GLU A 232 -9.66 9.64 18.87
CA GLU A 232 -10.41 10.76 18.30
C GLU A 232 -9.47 11.72 17.55
N ARG A 233 -8.19 11.75 17.92
CA ARG A 233 -7.16 12.64 17.35
C ARG A 233 -6.18 11.91 16.42
N ALA A 234 -6.42 10.62 16.13
CA ALA A 234 -5.53 9.82 15.29
C ALA A 234 -5.37 10.41 13.87
N HIS A 235 -6.37 11.14 13.37
CA HIS A 235 -6.36 11.79 12.06
C HIS A 235 -5.49 13.07 12.00
N GLU A 236 -4.96 13.54 13.13
CA GLU A 236 -4.15 14.77 13.21
C GLU A 236 -2.64 14.54 13.02
N VAL A 237 -2.19 13.28 12.91
CA VAL A 237 -0.78 12.87 12.92
C VAL A 237 -0.30 12.23 11.62
#